data_AF-A0A4U2CU48-F1
#
_entry.id   AF-A0A4U2CU48-F1
#
_cell.length_a   1.000
_cell.length_b   1.000
_cell.length_c   1.000
_cell.angle_alpha   90.00
_cell.angle_beta   90.00
_cell.angle_gamma   90.00
#
_symmetry.space_group_name_H-M   'P 1'
#
loop_
_entity.id
_entity.type
_entity.pdbx_description
1 polymer ?
#
loop_
_entity_poly.entity_id
_entity_poly.type
_entity_poly.pdbx_seq_one_letter_code
_entity_poly.pdbx_strand_id
1 'polypeptide(L)'
;MKRGPVDMYIKFNKDNISKLLPEKRPGMIFSNPDLFVIFNDNIRFVIWEEILDKLNKIWLEGKDTWDSNFDFGSHPDDYDRQFDDYKTIELLQFPTITNLDTEEKHAFAFNENNELYISEDFVKDLKSAGCVDVWYDTTAPYGRY
;
A
#
# COMPACT_ATOMS: atom_id res chain seq x y z
N MET A 1 -17.91 -1.38 -30.95
CA MET A 1 -18.03 -1.75 -29.53
C MET A 1 -16.97 -1.00 -28.76
N LYS A 2 -17.34 -0.05 -27.90
CA LYS A 2 -16.39 0.58 -26.97
C LYS A 2 -16.15 -0.44 -25.86
N ARG A 3 -14.94 -0.99 -25.76
CA ARG A 3 -14.50 -1.65 -24.52
C ARG A 3 -14.43 -0.54 -23.48
N GLY A 4 -15.17 -0.68 -22.37
CA GLY A 4 -14.97 0.17 -21.19
C GLY A 4 -13.55 0.00 -20.66
N PRO A 5 -13.11 0.82 -19.70
CA PRO A 5 -11.85 0.55 -19.01
C PRO A 5 -11.95 -0.86 -18.40
N VAL A 6 -11.06 -1.75 -18.84
CA VAL A 6 -10.84 -3.02 -18.14
C VAL A 6 -9.90 -2.66 -17.01
N ASP A 7 -10.34 -2.87 -15.77
CA ASP A 7 -9.50 -2.66 -14.59
C ASP A 7 -8.33 -3.62 -14.70
N MET A 8 -7.15 -3.09 -15.03
CA MET A 8 -5.98 -3.91 -15.31
C MET A 8 -5.26 -4.21 -14.01
N TYR A 9 -5.08 -5.49 -13.69
CA TYR A 9 -4.20 -5.90 -12.60
C TYR A 9 -2.76 -5.94 -13.09
N ILE A 10 -1.85 -5.39 -12.29
CA ILE A 10 -0.41 -5.41 -12.56
C ILE A 10 0.30 -6.26 -11.52
N LYS A 11 1.38 -6.93 -11.95
CA LYS A 11 2.19 -7.74 -11.03
C LYS A 11 2.79 -6.84 -9.95
N PHE A 12 2.57 -7.20 -8.69
CA PHE A 12 3.03 -6.46 -7.52
C PHE A 12 4.51 -6.76 -7.25
N ASN A 13 5.39 -6.02 -7.94
CA ASN A 13 6.83 -6.06 -7.74
C ASN A 13 7.42 -4.65 -7.80
N LYS A 14 8.63 -4.47 -7.27
CA LYS A 14 9.28 -3.16 -7.20
C LYS A 14 9.36 -2.45 -8.55
N ASP A 15 9.73 -3.15 -9.61
CA ASP A 15 9.94 -2.58 -10.95
C ASP A 15 8.64 -2.01 -11.56
N ASN A 16 7.50 -2.63 -11.28
CA ASN A 16 6.20 -2.17 -11.75
C ASN A 16 5.65 -1.07 -10.86
N ILE A 17 5.69 -1.27 -9.53
CA ILE A 17 5.05 -0.36 -8.58
C ILE A 17 5.79 0.97 -8.52
N SER A 18 7.12 0.98 -8.54
CA SER A 18 7.92 2.22 -8.55
C SER A 18 7.72 3.09 -9.81
N LYS A 19 7.25 2.52 -10.93
CA LYS A 19 6.90 3.31 -12.12
C LYS A 19 5.57 4.05 -11.95
N LEU A 20 4.66 3.48 -11.18
CA LEU A 20 3.33 4.06 -10.97
C LEU A 20 3.32 4.96 -9.74
N LEU A 21 3.89 4.51 -8.64
CA LEU A 21 4.04 5.25 -7.39
C LEU A 21 5.53 5.52 -7.18
N PRO A 22 6.12 6.52 -7.86
CA PRO A 22 7.55 6.77 -7.75
C PRO A 22 7.93 7.13 -6.32
N GLU A 23 9.12 6.68 -5.91
CA GLU A 23 9.65 7.03 -4.59
C GLU A 23 9.75 8.55 -4.46
N LYS A 24 9.20 9.08 -3.38
CA LYS A 24 9.27 10.50 -3.07
C LYS A 24 9.18 10.66 -1.57
N ARG A 25 10.22 11.27 -0.99
CA ARG A 25 10.30 11.54 0.44
C ARG A 25 10.16 13.06 0.66
N PRO A 26 9.38 13.53 1.64
CA PRO A 26 9.32 14.92 2.02
C PRO A 26 10.71 15.38 2.45
N GLY A 27 10.96 16.67 2.31
CA GLY A 27 12.25 17.28 2.61
C GLY A 27 12.57 17.32 4.11
N MET A 28 12.96 18.48 4.64
CA MET A 28 13.50 18.66 5.99
C MET A 28 12.55 18.35 7.17
N ILE A 29 11.36 17.82 6.94
CA ILE A 29 10.40 17.45 7.99
C ILE A 29 10.40 15.92 8.06
N PHE A 30 10.79 15.38 9.22
CA PHE A 30 10.55 13.97 9.51
C PHE A 30 9.05 13.78 9.72
N SER A 31 8.40 13.22 8.70
CA SER A 31 7.06 12.67 8.77
C SER A 31 7.11 11.24 8.27
N ASN A 32 6.16 10.44 8.70
CA ASN A 32 5.98 9.11 8.16
C ASN A 32 5.45 9.18 6.73
N PRO A 33 5.71 8.14 5.92
CA PRO A 33 5.21 8.09 4.56
C PRO A 33 3.71 7.83 4.50
N ASP A 34 3.08 8.39 3.46
CA ASP A 34 1.72 8.04 3.04
C ASP A 34 1.62 6.55 2.69
N LEU A 35 2.69 6.03 2.07
CA LEU A 35 2.81 4.64 1.68
C LEU A 35 4.24 4.13 1.86
N PHE A 36 4.38 3.01 2.55
CA PHE A 36 5.64 2.29 2.69
C PHE A 36 5.52 0.86 2.20
N VAL A 37 6.44 0.42 1.34
CA VAL A 37 6.42 -0.93 0.77
C VAL A 37 7.77 -1.62 0.93
N ILE A 38 7.74 -2.86 1.42
CA ILE A 38 8.91 -3.76 1.48
C ILE A 38 8.68 -4.89 0.49
N PHE A 39 9.63 -5.11 -0.43
CA PHE A 39 9.60 -6.17 -1.45
C PHE A 39 10.54 -7.35 -1.13
N ASN A 40 10.93 -7.54 0.13
CA ASN A 40 11.74 -8.67 0.60
C ASN A 40 10.89 -9.97 0.72
N ASP A 41 11.47 -11.03 1.31
CA ASP A 41 10.84 -12.36 1.48
C ASP A 41 9.40 -12.32 1.99
N ASN A 42 9.06 -11.33 2.83
CA ASN A 42 7.68 -11.02 3.21
C ASN A 42 7.33 -9.62 2.69
N ILE A 43 6.47 -9.58 1.67
CA ILE A 43 5.99 -8.33 1.10
C ILE A 43 5.10 -7.60 2.12
N ARG A 44 5.35 -6.31 2.34
CA ARG A 44 4.54 -5.44 3.22
C ARG A 44 4.10 -4.19 2.48
N PHE A 45 2.87 -3.74 2.73
CA PHE A 45 2.30 -2.54 2.11
C PHE A 45 1.56 -1.73 3.15
N VAL A 46 2.18 -0.68 3.64
CA VAL A 46 1.73 0.06 4.82
C VAL A 46 1.19 1.39 4.34
N ILE A 47 -0.10 1.65 4.55
CA ILE A 47 -0.76 2.90 4.12
C ILE A 47 -1.16 3.71 5.36
N TRP A 48 -0.86 5.01 5.35
CA TRP A 48 -1.28 5.88 6.44
C TRP A 48 -2.81 6.04 6.52
N GLU A 49 -3.38 6.11 7.74
CA GLU A 49 -4.83 6.12 7.95
C GLU A 49 -5.52 7.32 7.28
N GLU A 50 -4.86 8.49 7.21
CA GLU A 50 -5.41 9.66 6.52
C GLU A 50 -5.63 9.40 5.01
N ILE A 51 -4.78 8.58 4.38
CA ILE A 51 -4.95 8.18 2.98
C ILE A 51 -6.10 7.18 2.87
N LEU A 52 -6.21 6.22 3.80
CA LEU A 52 -7.30 5.25 3.83
C LEU A 52 -8.68 5.92 3.95
N ASP A 53 -8.80 6.95 4.81
CA ASP A 53 -10.04 7.69 5.01
C ASP A 53 -10.52 8.45 3.76
N LYS A 54 -9.59 8.75 2.83
CA LYS A 54 -9.86 9.42 1.56
C LYS A 54 -10.12 8.44 0.41
N LEU A 55 -9.81 7.15 0.58
CA LEU A 55 -10.05 6.13 -0.44
C LEU A 55 -11.53 5.79 -0.57
N ASN A 56 -11.92 5.36 -1.77
CA ASN A 56 -13.25 4.83 -1.99
C ASN A 56 -13.46 3.59 -1.10
N LYS A 57 -14.58 3.58 -0.35
CA LYS A 57 -14.94 2.49 0.58
C LYS A 57 -14.96 1.11 -0.06
N ILE A 58 -15.13 1.05 -1.38
CA ILE A 58 -15.09 -0.19 -2.15
C ILE A 58 -13.75 -0.94 -1.99
N TRP A 59 -12.64 -0.21 -1.90
CA TRP A 59 -11.30 -0.78 -1.68
C TRP A 59 -11.07 -1.24 -0.25
N LEU A 60 -11.90 -0.74 0.67
CA LEU A 60 -11.85 -1.03 2.09
C LEU A 60 -12.74 -2.22 2.47
N GLU A 61 -13.41 -2.85 1.51
CA GLU A 61 -14.11 -4.11 1.74
C GLU A 61 -13.11 -5.19 2.20
N GLY A 62 -13.33 -5.74 3.39
CA GLY A 62 -12.38 -6.68 4.01
C GLY A 62 -11.22 -6.00 4.75
N LYS A 63 -11.22 -4.67 4.93
CA LYS A 63 -10.16 -3.99 5.70
C LYS A 63 -9.98 -4.51 7.13
N ASP A 64 -11.04 -5.07 7.71
CA ASP A 64 -11.00 -5.58 9.09
C ASP A 64 -10.22 -6.90 9.19
N THR A 65 -9.84 -7.51 8.05
CA THR A 65 -8.94 -8.67 7.98
C THR A 65 -7.50 -8.30 7.63
N TRP A 66 -7.22 -7.00 7.48
CA TRP A 66 -5.86 -6.50 7.26
C TRP A 66 -5.14 -6.48 8.61
N ASP A 67 -4.28 -7.46 8.86
CA ASP A 67 -3.52 -7.56 10.11
C ASP A 67 -2.51 -6.40 10.19
N SER A 68 -2.39 -5.77 11.36
CA SER A 68 -1.57 -4.57 11.57
C SER A 68 -0.65 -4.74 12.78
N ASN A 69 0.57 -5.22 12.55
CA ASN A 69 1.60 -5.37 13.59
C ASN A 69 2.86 -4.52 13.35
N PHE A 70 2.83 -3.59 12.40
CA PHE A 70 3.99 -2.72 12.14
C PHE A 70 3.85 -1.41 12.93
N ASP A 71 4.82 -1.21 13.82
CA ASP A 71 4.95 -0.07 14.70
C ASP A 71 6.12 0.81 14.20
N PHE A 72 5.84 2.10 13.97
CA PHE A 72 6.86 3.10 13.60
C PHE A 72 7.53 3.75 14.82
N GLY A 73 7.08 3.43 16.03
CA GLY A 73 7.63 3.91 17.29
C GLY A 73 6.54 4.15 18.33
N SER A 74 6.15 3.12 19.08
CA SER A 74 5.26 3.20 20.25
C SER A 74 6.03 3.26 21.58
N HIS A 75 7.36 3.36 21.53
CA HIS A 75 8.19 3.34 22.72
C HIS A 75 8.09 4.69 23.45
N PRO A 76 7.95 4.72 24.78
CA PRO A 76 7.86 5.97 25.54
C PRO A 76 9.09 6.90 25.44
N ASP A 77 10.20 6.42 24.86
CA ASP A 77 11.42 7.18 24.57
C ASP A 77 11.50 7.65 23.11
N ASP A 78 10.52 7.27 22.27
CA ASP A 78 10.38 7.81 20.92
C ASP A 78 9.94 9.26 21.07
N TYR A 79 10.89 10.17 20.85
CA TYR A 79 10.64 11.60 20.93
C TYR A 79 9.56 11.96 19.93
N ASP A 80 8.45 12.43 20.49
CA ASP A 80 7.21 12.85 19.87
C ASP A 80 6.27 11.72 19.43
N ARG A 81 5.05 11.78 19.96
CA ARG A 81 3.85 10.97 19.66
C ARG A 81 3.35 11.13 18.21
N GLN A 82 4.26 11.11 17.23
CA GLN A 82 3.97 11.32 15.81
C GLN A 82 3.67 10.02 15.06
N PHE A 83 3.66 8.88 15.76
CA PHE A 83 3.61 7.54 15.18
C PHE A 83 2.36 6.73 15.58
N ASP A 84 1.41 7.31 16.32
CA ASP A 84 0.23 6.61 16.86
C ASP A 84 -0.91 6.37 15.83
N ASP A 85 -0.88 7.02 14.65
CA ASP A 85 -1.99 7.03 13.68
C ASP A 85 -1.79 6.12 12.44
N TYR A 86 -1.06 4.99 12.56
CA TYR A 86 -0.82 4.06 11.44
C TYR A 86 -1.73 2.84 11.47
N LYS A 87 -2.32 2.51 10.31
CA LYS A 87 -2.83 1.18 10.03
C LYS A 87 -1.95 0.48 9.01
N THR A 88 -1.28 -0.55 9.48
CA THR A 88 -0.44 -1.38 8.63
C THR A 88 -1.30 -2.42 7.93
N ILE A 89 -1.12 -2.57 6.62
CA ILE A 89 -1.77 -3.63 5.84
C ILE A 89 -0.72 -4.68 5.54
N GLU A 90 -0.65 -5.73 6.36
CA GLU A 90 0.08 -6.92 5.94
C GLU A 90 -0.75 -7.65 4.88
N LEU A 91 -0.21 -7.69 3.65
CA LEU A 91 -0.87 -8.17 2.43
C LEU A 91 -1.02 -9.71 2.37
N LEU A 92 -1.42 -10.34 3.48
CA LEU A 92 -1.33 -11.79 3.66
C LEU A 92 -2.59 -12.56 3.26
N GLN A 93 -3.72 -11.89 3.03
CA GLN A 93 -5.01 -12.56 2.75
C GLN A 93 -5.80 -11.84 1.67
N PHE A 94 -5.48 -12.12 0.41
CA PHE A 94 -6.23 -11.64 -0.75
C PHE A 94 -6.81 -12.80 -1.56
N PRO A 95 -7.91 -12.57 -2.30
CA PRO A 95 -8.51 -13.60 -3.12
C PRO A 95 -7.53 -14.08 -4.20
N THR A 96 -7.60 -15.36 -4.53
CA THR A 96 -6.99 -15.91 -5.74
C THR A 96 -7.96 -15.76 -6.90
N ILE A 97 -7.58 -15.01 -7.93
CA ILE A 97 -8.39 -14.80 -9.14
C ILE A 97 -7.77 -15.55 -10.32
N THR A 98 -8.62 -16.24 -11.09
CA THR A 98 -8.21 -17.03 -12.25
C THR A 98 -8.15 -16.21 -13.54
N ASN A 99 -8.76 -15.01 -13.53
CA ASN A 99 -8.74 -14.08 -14.64
C ASN A 99 -8.43 -12.68 -14.12
N LEU A 100 -7.33 -12.09 -14.58
CA LEU A 100 -6.86 -10.75 -14.22
C LEU A 100 -7.57 -9.62 -15.01
N ASP A 101 -8.42 -9.98 -15.98
CA ASP A 101 -9.26 -9.05 -16.76
C ASP A 101 -10.70 -8.97 -16.21
N THR A 102 -10.94 -9.38 -14.95
CA THR A 102 -12.26 -9.31 -14.32
C THR A 102 -12.55 -7.90 -13.81
N GLU A 103 -13.82 -7.47 -13.88
CA GLU A 103 -14.34 -6.24 -13.25
C GLU A 103 -14.34 -6.33 -11.69
N GLU A 104 -13.54 -7.22 -11.12
CA GLU A 104 -13.52 -7.48 -9.69
C GLU A 104 -12.75 -6.38 -8.95
N LYS A 105 -13.38 -5.87 -7.91
CA LYS A 105 -13.02 -4.64 -7.18
C LYS A 105 -12.01 -4.87 -6.06
N HIS A 106 -11.11 -5.84 -6.20
CA HIS A 106 -10.12 -6.13 -5.18
C HIS A 106 -8.89 -5.24 -5.37
N ALA A 107 -8.44 -4.57 -4.30
CA ALA A 107 -7.22 -3.78 -4.33
C ALA A 107 -6.01 -4.66 -4.69
N PHE A 108 -5.99 -5.88 -4.16
CA PHE A 108 -4.97 -6.90 -4.39
C PHE A 108 -5.59 -8.26 -4.69
N ALA A 109 -4.89 -9.08 -5.46
CA ALA A 109 -5.28 -10.46 -5.73
C ALA A 109 -4.06 -11.34 -6.00
N PHE A 110 -4.16 -12.62 -5.66
CA PHE A 110 -3.19 -13.63 -6.11
C PHE A 110 -3.64 -14.26 -7.42
N ASN A 111 -2.72 -14.68 -8.27
CA ASN A 111 -3.04 -15.60 -9.37
C ASN A 111 -2.92 -17.07 -8.91
N GLU A 112 -3.25 -18.01 -9.81
CA GLU A 112 -3.14 -19.46 -9.55
C GLU A 112 -1.73 -19.94 -9.16
N ASN A 113 -0.69 -19.16 -9.51
CA ASN A 113 0.71 -19.44 -9.17
C ASN A 113 1.14 -18.77 -7.86
N ASN A 114 0.20 -18.22 -7.09
CA ASN A 114 0.45 -17.48 -5.85
C ASN A 114 1.33 -16.22 -6.04
N GLU A 115 1.27 -15.61 -7.23
CA GLU A 115 1.91 -14.32 -7.50
C GLU A 115 0.93 -13.20 -7.16
N LEU A 116 1.40 -12.18 -6.43
CA LEU A 116 0.58 -11.04 -6.00
C LEU A 116 0.44 -9.99 -7.12
N TYR A 117 -0.76 -9.47 -7.27
CA TYR A 117 -1.14 -8.40 -8.19
C TYR A 117 -1.89 -7.31 -7.45
N ILE A 118 -1.85 -6.09 -7.99
CA ILE A 118 -2.59 -4.92 -7.51
C ILE A 118 -3.41 -4.34 -8.66
N SER A 119 -4.60 -3.81 -8.35
CA SER A 119 -5.44 -3.12 -9.33
C SER A 119 -4.83 -1.77 -9.72
N GLU A 120 -4.75 -1.47 -11.03
CA GLU A 120 -4.34 -0.13 -11.49
C GLU A 120 -5.28 0.97 -11.00
N ASP A 121 -6.58 0.67 -10.86
CA ASP A 121 -7.57 1.63 -10.41
C ASP A 121 -7.41 1.94 -8.92
N PHE A 122 -7.04 0.94 -8.12
CA PHE A 122 -6.62 1.18 -6.74
C PHE A 122 -5.38 2.08 -6.68
N VAL A 123 -4.38 1.86 -7.56
CA VAL A 123 -3.19 2.73 -7.63
C VAL A 123 -3.53 4.17 -8.07
N LYS A 124 -4.50 4.35 -8.97
CA LYS A 124 -5.01 5.68 -9.35
C LYS A 124 -5.70 6.35 -8.17
N ASP A 125 -6.54 5.61 -7.45
CA ASP A 125 -7.26 6.13 -6.30
C ASP A 125 -6.33 6.51 -5.15
N LEU A 126 -5.23 5.76 -4.92
CA LEU A 126 -4.18 6.16 -3.97
C LEU A 126 -3.59 7.54 -4.30
N LYS A 127 -3.27 7.79 -5.58
CA LYS A 127 -2.78 9.11 -6.01
C LYS A 127 -3.82 10.19 -5.83
N SER A 128 -5.08 9.91 -6.16
CA SER A 128 -6.20 10.84 -6.01
C SER A 128 -6.52 11.14 -4.54
N ALA A 129 -6.27 10.19 -3.63
CA ALA A 129 -6.35 10.37 -2.18
C ALA A 129 -5.18 11.22 -1.60
N GLY A 130 -4.18 11.55 -2.42
CA GLY A 130 -3.05 12.39 -2.02
C GLY A 130 -1.82 11.63 -1.58
N CYS A 131 -1.70 10.32 -1.88
CA CYS A 131 -0.51 9.54 -1.61
C CYS A 131 0.68 10.07 -2.43
N VAL A 132 1.53 10.88 -1.82
CA VAL A 132 2.68 11.55 -2.45
C VAL A 132 4.00 11.23 -1.78
N ASP A 133 3.97 10.77 -0.54
CA ASP A 133 5.13 10.35 0.24
C ASP A 133 5.25 8.82 0.22
N VAL A 134 6.03 8.31 -0.73
CA VAL A 134 6.14 6.88 -1.03
C VAL A 134 7.57 6.40 -0.80
N TRP A 135 7.75 5.41 0.08
CA TRP A 135 9.05 4.86 0.47
C TRP A 135 9.16 3.37 0.12
N TYR A 136 10.32 2.94 -0.39
CA TYR A 136 10.58 1.55 -0.79
C TYR A 136 11.83 0.97 -0.15
N ASP A 137 11.71 -0.24 0.42
CA ASP A 137 12.82 -1.04 0.96
C ASP A 137 13.79 -0.25 1.86
N THR A 138 13.31 0.82 2.47
CA THR A 138 14.06 1.53 3.48
C THR A 138 13.88 0.75 4.78
N THR A 139 14.88 0.74 5.63
CA THR A 139 14.57 0.52 7.04
C THR A 139 13.51 1.55 7.44
N ALA A 140 12.53 1.17 8.26
CA ALA A 140 11.66 2.11 8.96
C ALA A 140 12.48 3.34 9.40
N PRO A 141 11.92 4.57 9.39
CA PRO A 141 12.66 5.81 9.58
C PRO A 141 13.78 5.59 10.59
N TYR A 142 15.03 5.77 10.13
CA TYR A 142 16.20 5.69 11.00
C TYR A 142 16.05 6.80 12.06
N GLY A 143 15.39 6.50 13.16
CA GLY A 143 15.65 7.12 14.44
C GLY A 143 16.97 6.57 14.97
N ARG A 144 18.09 6.77 14.24
CA ARG A 144 19.46 6.51 14.71
C ARG A 144 20.44 7.45 14.02
N TYR A 145 20.66 8.60 14.65
CA TYR A 145 22.04 9.06 14.86
C TYR A 145 22.69 8.18 15.93
#